data_AF-A0A0G1SY15-F1
#
_entry.id   AF-A0A0G1SY15-F1
#
_cell.length_a   1.000
_cell.length_b   1.000
_cell.length_c   1.000
_cell.angle_alpha   90.00
_cell.angle_beta   90.00
_cell.angle_gamma   90.00
#
_symmetry.space_group_name_H-M   'P 1'
#
loop_
_entity.id
_entity.type
_entity.pdbx_description
1 polymer ?
#
loop_
_entity_poly.entity_id
_entity_poly.type
_entity_poly.pdbx_seq_one_letter_code
_entity_poly.pdbx_strand_id
1 'polypeptide(L)'
;MKKVLIFLLNLVLFLNFSTAPVLAAANVTFDNQGTWIINGEREFIYYINQIPRPAQTATTNEIWERMVNYYHVNSVAAGMSPKADQLAQQYGIYLLIEKPQVKYNDWNNHDTKATILDVASRPNRLFFFASEENTITDDRIFQGYDYLSQTFPKIPSHINFTNMATKYSSQYSDYIRRTKAAVISSHVGDAAANTAIMVRFRDEIPSLKSAFMLFRKDENPQLEKDIFQSIVKGINGIQFWEMYGSGAHYVGEWGETIARVGGYLKEIMPGLVAPNRQYKTDYLIAKGEDNRWYVIATPETGTLTVTGLPKNTEFERLFYGSGMITTNSAGTLTDNSAGKIKIYRQKSTSSPLPSSSPTGKVGDLNNDDHVNLADYNLLVSGYGTTYNLSHYNRLVQGYGQ
;
A
#
# COMPACT_ATOMS: atom_id res chain seq x y z
N MET A 1 5.94 17.78 65.26
CA MET A 1 5.72 18.28 63.87
C MET A 1 7.06 18.37 63.15
N LYS A 2 7.12 17.98 61.87
CA LYS A 2 8.33 17.75 61.02
C LYS A 2 9.02 16.38 61.23
N LYS A 3 8.43 15.31 60.67
CA LYS A 3 9.14 14.08 60.23
C LYS A 3 8.25 13.03 59.51
N VAL A 4 7.15 13.44 58.85
CA VAL A 4 6.26 12.51 58.12
C VAL A 4 6.06 12.90 56.64
N LEU A 5 6.70 13.98 56.15
CA LEU A 5 6.42 14.54 54.82
C LEU A 5 7.46 14.25 53.73
N ILE A 6 8.36 13.27 53.91
CA ILE A 6 9.38 12.92 52.88
C ILE A 6 9.22 11.48 52.37
N PHE A 7 8.44 10.62 53.04
CA PHE A 7 8.27 9.23 52.61
C PHE A 7 7.08 9.01 51.64
N LEU A 8 6.17 9.97 51.51
CA LEU A 8 5.02 9.90 50.59
C LEU A 8 5.27 10.54 49.23
N LEU A 9 6.39 11.25 49.03
CA LEU A 9 6.71 11.90 47.76
C LEU A 9 7.53 11.02 46.80
N ASN A 10 8.04 9.87 47.25
CA ASN A 10 8.79 8.92 46.42
C ASN A 10 7.99 7.67 46.01
N LEU A 11 6.71 7.56 46.40
CA LEU A 11 5.85 6.42 46.03
C LEU A 11 4.79 6.76 44.97
N VAL A 12 4.78 8.00 44.45
CA VAL A 12 3.85 8.44 43.39
C VAL A 12 4.57 8.69 42.05
N LEU A 13 5.89 8.48 41.99
CA LEU A 13 6.71 8.61 40.78
C LEU A 13 6.97 7.29 40.04
N PHE A 14 6.26 6.21 40.38
CA PHE A 14 6.37 4.90 39.72
C PHE A 14 5.07 4.37 39.07
N LEU A 15 4.04 5.21 38.94
CA LEU A 15 2.75 4.80 38.35
C LEU A 15 2.24 5.77 37.29
N ASN A 16 3.11 6.21 36.39
CA ASN A 16 2.72 6.78 35.09
C ASN A 16 3.90 6.76 34.09
N PHE A 17 4.67 5.68 34.05
CA PHE A 17 5.09 5.25 32.73
C PHE A 17 3.81 4.72 32.08
N SER A 18 3.17 5.56 31.25
CA SER A 18 2.49 4.95 30.13
C SER A 18 3.57 4.10 29.48
N THR A 19 3.46 2.78 29.62
CA THR A 19 4.01 1.92 28.60
C THR A 19 3.38 2.48 27.34
N ALA A 20 4.15 3.25 26.55
CA ALA A 20 3.82 3.47 25.16
C ALA A 20 3.34 2.11 24.67
N PRO A 21 2.12 2.00 24.11
CA PRO A 21 1.57 0.70 23.75
C PRO A 21 2.69 -0.02 23.02
N VAL A 22 3.04 -1.21 23.51
CA VAL A 22 3.96 -2.08 22.76
C VAL A 22 3.26 -2.25 21.43
N LEU A 23 3.68 -1.47 20.43
CA LEU A 23 3.03 -1.37 19.14
C LEU A 23 3.30 -2.71 18.48
N ALA A 24 2.33 -3.61 18.63
CA ALA A 24 2.32 -4.91 17.99
C ALA A 24 2.50 -4.75 16.48
N ALA A 25 2.88 -5.84 15.81
CA ALA A 25 2.85 -5.92 14.35
C ALA A 25 1.53 -5.35 13.80
N ALA A 26 1.58 -4.81 12.58
CA ALA A 26 0.40 -4.25 11.95
C ALA A 26 -0.70 -5.34 11.91
N ASN A 27 -1.93 -4.98 12.27
CA ASN A 27 -3.03 -5.93 12.16
C ASN A 27 -3.44 -6.01 10.69
N VAL A 28 -2.99 -7.06 10.01
CA VAL A 28 -3.22 -7.26 8.58
C VAL A 28 -4.34 -8.26 8.37
N THR A 29 -5.38 -7.80 7.68
CA THR A 29 -6.43 -8.66 7.14
C THR A 29 -6.65 -8.33 5.67
N PHE A 30 -7.54 -9.06 5.02
CA PHE A 30 -7.87 -8.85 3.61
C PHE A 30 -9.38 -8.82 3.44
N ASP A 31 -9.87 -7.98 2.54
CA ASP A 31 -11.26 -8.09 2.10
C ASP A 31 -11.44 -9.24 1.10
N ASN A 32 -12.68 -9.43 0.66
CA ASN A 32 -13.05 -10.47 -0.30
C ASN A 32 -12.45 -10.27 -1.71
N GLN A 33 -11.88 -9.11 -2.01
CA GLN A 33 -11.20 -8.81 -3.27
C GLN A 33 -9.67 -8.87 -3.13
N GLY A 34 -9.17 -9.19 -1.93
CA GLY A 34 -7.76 -9.25 -1.60
C GLY A 34 -7.10 -7.89 -1.37
N THR A 35 -7.88 -6.81 -1.20
CA THR A 35 -7.34 -5.52 -0.73
C THR A 35 -6.77 -5.71 0.66
N TRP A 36 -5.65 -5.06 0.94
CA TRP A 36 -5.04 -5.11 2.26
C TRP A 36 -5.85 -4.22 3.20
N ILE A 37 -6.15 -4.72 4.39
CA ILE A 37 -6.70 -3.92 5.48
C ILE A 37 -5.65 -3.90 6.57
N ILE A 38 -4.98 -2.76 6.72
CA ILE A 38 -3.88 -2.57 7.67
C ILE A 38 -4.34 -1.61 8.74
N ASN A 39 -4.39 -2.07 9.99
CA ASN A 39 -4.87 -1.27 11.13
C ASN A 39 -6.28 -0.65 10.93
N GLY A 40 -7.12 -1.30 10.11
CA GLY A 40 -8.49 -0.86 9.80
C GLY A 40 -8.61 -0.03 8.52
N GLU A 41 -7.51 0.38 7.91
CA GLU A 41 -7.50 1.18 6.68
C GLU A 41 -7.21 0.30 5.45
N ARG A 42 -7.88 0.59 4.33
CA ARG A 42 -7.66 -0.15 3.09
C ARG A 42 -6.47 0.42 2.34
N GLU A 43 -5.60 -0.48 1.89
CA GLU A 43 -4.30 -0.13 1.38
C GLU A 43 -4.02 -0.88 0.07
N PHE A 44 -3.47 -0.15 -0.89
CA PHE A 44 -2.84 -0.76 -2.07
C PHE A 44 -1.33 -0.74 -1.84
N ILE A 45 -0.70 -1.92 -1.86
CA ILE A 45 0.72 -2.01 -1.52
C ILE A 45 1.56 -1.52 -2.68
N TYR A 46 2.29 -0.44 -2.49
CA TYR A 46 3.19 0.12 -3.48
C TYR A 46 4.59 0.23 -2.89
N TYR A 47 5.46 -0.66 -3.35
CA TYR A 47 6.64 -0.99 -2.58
C TYR A 47 7.89 -1.20 -3.42
N ILE A 48 9.02 -0.96 -2.76
CA ILE A 48 10.34 -1.09 -3.36
C ILE A 48 11.16 -2.07 -2.52
N ASN A 49 11.82 -2.98 -3.21
CA ASN A 49 12.73 -3.93 -2.65
C ASN A 49 14.10 -3.26 -2.45
N GLN A 50 14.62 -3.35 -1.23
CA GLN A 50 15.94 -2.86 -0.81
C GLN A 50 16.19 -1.35 -1.02
N ILE A 51 16.23 -0.62 0.09
CA ILE A 51 16.82 0.72 0.17
C ILE A 51 18.33 0.63 -0.17
N PRO A 52 18.96 1.66 -0.74
CA PRO A 52 20.40 1.67 -0.97
C PRO A 52 21.25 1.10 0.20
N ARG A 53 21.85 -0.08 -0.01
CA ARG A 53 23.02 -0.66 0.65
C ARG A 53 24.37 -0.11 0.13
N PRO A 54 24.81 1.10 0.48
CA PRO A 54 26.01 1.26 1.25
C PRO A 54 25.59 0.95 2.69
N ALA A 55 26.41 0.22 3.44
CA ALA A 55 26.11 -0.28 4.79
C ALA A 55 25.73 0.78 5.86
N GLN A 56 25.45 2.04 5.48
CA GLN A 56 25.12 3.18 6.34
C GLN A 56 24.12 4.21 5.73
N THR A 57 23.60 4.07 4.50
CA THR A 57 22.74 5.14 3.90
C THR A 57 21.24 4.84 3.88
N ALA A 58 20.78 3.61 4.14
CA ALA A 58 19.35 3.33 4.30
C ALA A 58 18.70 3.98 5.55
N THR A 59 19.48 4.80 6.27
CA THR A 59 19.18 5.37 7.59
C THR A 59 19.12 6.89 7.60
N THR A 60 19.20 7.57 6.45
CA THR A 60 19.09 9.04 6.39
C THR A 60 17.66 9.49 6.13
N ASN A 61 17.27 10.63 6.69
CA ASN A 61 15.91 11.18 6.52
C ASN A 61 15.60 11.50 5.05
N GLU A 62 16.58 11.98 4.30
CA GLU A 62 16.40 12.44 2.91
C GLU A 62 15.93 11.31 1.98
N ILE A 63 16.41 10.09 2.22
CA ILE A 63 16.00 8.92 1.42
C ILE A 63 14.55 8.56 1.69
N TRP A 64 14.12 8.61 2.97
CA TRP A 64 12.75 8.30 3.35
C TRP A 64 11.77 9.39 2.92
N GLU A 65 12.17 10.66 3.03
CA GLU A 65 11.42 11.79 2.46
C GLU A 65 11.23 11.64 0.96
N ARG A 66 12.28 11.25 0.23
CA ARG A 66 12.18 11.02 -1.20
C ARG A 66 11.25 9.84 -1.53
N MET A 67 11.30 8.74 -0.75
CA MET A 67 10.39 7.60 -0.92
C MET A 67 8.93 8.00 -0.79
N VAL A 68 8.57 8.80 0.23
CA VAL A 68 7.18 9.23 0.45
C VAL A 68 6.76 10.33 -0.52
N ASN A 69 7.58 11.36 -0.67
CA ASN A 69 7.16 12.60 -1.32
C ASN A 69 7.32 12.56 -2.84
N TYR A 70 8.37 11.90 -3.34
CA TYR A 70 8.67 11.84 -4.76
C TYR A 70 8.24 10.52 -5.39
N TYR A 71 8.48 9.39 -4.71
CA TYR A 71 8.06 8.09 -5.22
C TYR A 71 6.67 7.68 -4.79
N HIS A 72 6.12 8.24 -3.70
CA HIS A 72 4.81 7.84 -3.13
C HIS A 72 4.74 6.39 -2.64
N VAL A 73 5.88 5.84 -2.23
CA VAL A 73 6.01 4.49 -1.66
C VAL A 73 5.40 4.43 -0.27
N ASN A 74 4.61 3.39 0.00
CA ASN A 74 4.03 3.14 1.33
C ASN A 74 4.64 1.93 2.04
N SER A 75 5.53 1.19 1.38
CA SER A 75 6.12 -0.02 1.96
C SER A 75 7.51 -0.31 1.39
N VAL A 76 8.38 -0.91 2.21
CA VAL A 76 9.75 -1.20 1.83
C VAL A 76 10.25 -2.48 2.47
N ALA A 77 11.09 -3.20 1.73
CA ALA A 77 11.84 -4.30 2.27
C ALA A 77 13.08 -3.72 2.98
N ALA A 78 13.06 -3.73 4.32
CA ALA A 78 14.16 -3.25 5.15
C ALA A 78 14.52 -4.28 6.23
N GLY A 79 15.81 -4.57 6.29
CA GLY A 79 16.40 -5.45 7.29
C GLY A 79 16.23 -4.95 8.74
N MET A 80 16.83 -5.68 9.68
CA MET A 80 16.62 -5.56 11.14
C MET A 80 17.18 -4.29 11.81
N SER A 81 17.40 -3.19 11.09
CA SER A 81 18.02 -1.99 11.67
C SER A 81 17.02 -1.21 12.54
N PRO A 82 17.32 -0.95 13.82
CA PRO A 82 16.48 -0.10 14.68
C PRO A 82 16.22 1.29 14.10
N LYS A 83 17.18 1.83 13.34
CA LYS A 83 17.03 3.12 12.67
C LYS A 83 16.01 3.04 11.52
N ALA A 84 15.95 1.93 10.80
CA ALA A 84 14.90 1.72 9.80
C ALA A 84 13.52 1.61 10.46
N ASP A 85 13.42 0.94 11.61
CA ASP A 85 12.17 0.87 12.39
C ASP A 85 11.68 2.25 12.84
N GLN A 86 12.61 3.12 13.28
CA GLN A 86 12.30 4.50 13.66
C GLN A 86 11.81 5.33 12.47
N LEU A 87 12.51 5.26 11.33
CA LEU A 87 12.17 6.02 10.14
C LEU A 87 10.85 5.55 9.52
N ALA A 88 10.61 4.23 9.51
CA ALA A 88 9.33 3.67 9.08
C ALA A 88 8.16 4.25 9.88
N GLN A 89 8.30 4.38 11.20
CA GLN A 89 7.29 5.02 12.04
C GLN A 89 7.15 6.51 11.74
N GLN A 90 8.27 7.23 11.60
CA GLN A 90 8.28 8.67 11.32
C GLN A 90 7.56 9.01 10.01
N TYR A 91 7.75 8.19 8.98
CA TYR A 91 7.24 8.44 7.62
C TYR A 91 5.99 7.64 7.27
N GLY A 92 5.44 6.86 8.20
CA GLY A 92 4.23 6.05 7.97
C GLY A 92 4.42 4.95 6.92
N ILE A 93 5.64 4.41 6.78
CA ILE A 93 5.96 3.35 5.82
C ILE A 93 5.91 2.00 6.52
N TYR A 94 5.33 1.00 5.84
CA TYR A 94 5.32 -0.39 6.28
C TYR A 94 6.61 -1.12 5.91
N LEU A 95 7.03 -2.05 6.77
CA LEU A 95 8.24 -2.84 6.62
C LEU A 95 7.90 -4.32 6.37
N LEU A 96 8.46 -4.89 5.32
CA LEU A 96 8.42 -6.34 5.10
C LEU A 96 9.41 -7.03 6.05
N ILE A 97 9.09 -8.26 6.46
CA ILE A 97 9.97 -9.08 7.29
C ILE A 97 10.78 -9.99 6.35
N GLU A 98 12.00 -9.56 5.99
CA GLU A 98 12.88 -10.28 5.04
C GLU A 98 13.61 -11.48 5.66
N LYS A 99 13.74 -11.57 6.99
CA LYS A 99 14.57 -12.59 7.65
C LYS A 99 14.02 -14.01 7.88
N PRO A 100 12.79 -14.40 7.49
CA PRO A 100 12.38 -15.79 7.63
C PRO A 100 12.87 -16.66 6.46
N GLN A 101 13.30 -16.11 5.31
CA GLN A 101 13.70 -16.82 4.07
C GLN A 101 13.71 -18.35 4.20
N VAL A 102 12.53 -18.96 4.02
CA VAL A 102 12.22 -20.32 4.49
C VAL A 102 13.08 -21.41 3.89
N LYS A 103 13.71 -21.10 2.75
CA LYS A 103 14.63 -21.97 2.03
C LYS A 103 16.03 -22.03 2.67
N TYR A 104 16.47 -20.95 3.31
CA TYR A 104 17.87 -20.77 3.73
C TYR A 104 18.08 -20.93 5.23
N ASN A 105 17.00 -21.01 6.00
CA ASN A 105 17.05 -21.12 7.46
C ASN A 105 16.96 -22.58 7.94
N ASP A 106 17.73 -22.89 8.98
CA ASP A 106 17.50 -24.10 9.79
C ASP A 106 16.35 -23.82 10.77
N TRP A 107 15.19 -24.40 10.50
CA TRP A 107 13.97 -24.23 11.30
C TRP A 107 13.96 -25.03 12.59
N ASN A 108 15.01 -25.82 12.87
CA ASN A 108 15.23 -26.42 14.19
C ASN A 108 16.09 -25.54 15.10
N ASN A 109 16.77 -24.54 14.55
CA ASN A 109 17.64 -23.65 15.30
C ASN A 109 16.85 -22.65 16.17
N HIS A 110 17.16 -22.62 17.47
CA HIS A 110 16.52 -21.73 18.44
C HIS A 110 16.80 -20.24 18.17
N ASP A 111 18.03 -19.87 17.82
CA ASP A 111 18.44 -18.49 17.57
C ASP A 111 17.77 -17.92 16.32
N THR A 112 17.58 -18.75 15.29
CA THR A 112 16.78 -18.39 14.10
C THR A 112 15.35 -18.04 14.50
N LYS A 113 14.70 -18.89 15.30
CA LYS A 113 13.33 -18.65 15.79
C LYS A 113 13.23 -17.40 16.66
N ALA A 114 14.19 -17.21 17.56
CA ALA A 114 14.26 -16.03 18.42
C ALA A 114 14.42 -14.73 17.61
N THR A 115 15.26 -14.75 16.56
CA THR A 115 15.44 -13.61 15.65
C THR A 115 14.14 -13.29 14.91
N ILE A 116 13.41 -14.29 14.42
CA ILE A 116 12.13 -14.08 13.73
C ILE A 116 11.09 -13.51 14.69
N LEU A 117 11.02 -14.02 15.92
CA LEU A 117 10.12 -13.53 16.97
C LEU A 117 10.40 -12.07 17.31
N ASP A 118 11.67 -11.71 17.49
CA ASP A 118 12.08 -10.33 17.73
C ASP A 118 11.62 -9.41 16.59
N VAL A 119 11.94 -9.73 15.33
CA VAL A 119 11.58 -8.87 14.20
C VAL A 119 10.07 -8.76 14.02
N ALA A 120 9.35 -9.88 14.14
CA ALA A 120 7.90 -9.89 14.03
C ALA A 120 7.21 -9.09 15.14
N SER A 121 7.86 -8.90 16.29
CA SER A 121 7.31 -8.10 17.39
C SER A 121 7.42 -6.58 17.18
N ARG A 122 8.19 -6.14 16.19
CA ARG A 122 8.47 -4.72 15.93
C ARG A 122 7.29 -4.02 15.24
N PRO A 123 7.13 -2.70 15.43
CA PRO A 123 6.06 -1.92 14.79
C PRO A 123 6.22 -1.86 13.26
N ASN A 124 5.14 -1.51 12.57
CA ASN A 124 5.05 -1.35 11.12
C ASN A 124 5.41 -2.59 10.30
N ARG A 125 5.52 -3.77 10.92
CA ARG A 125 5.77 -5.03 10.21
C ARG A 125 4.50 -5.53 9.53
N LEU A 126 4.59 -5.72 8.22
CA LEU A 126 3.45 -6.00 7.35
C LEU A 126 3.24 -7.50 7.14
N PHE A 127 4.22 -8.17 6.56
CA PHE A 127 4.13 -9.58 6.21
C PHE A 127 5.51 -10.22 6.16
N PHE A 128 5.57 -11.56 6.26
CA PHE A 128 6.80 -12.32 6.05
C PHE A 128 7.07 -12.48 4.56
N PHE A 129 8.10 -11.81 4.05
CA PHE A 129 8.64 -12.06 2.72
C PHE A 129 9.38 -13.41 2.76
N ALA A 130 8.60 -14.48 2.77
CA ALA A 130 9.04 -15.77 3.28
C ALA A 130 9.92 -16.50 2.28
N SER A 131 9.82 -16.21 0.99
CA SER A 131 10.63 -16.87 -0.02
C SER A 131 10.96 -15.98 -1.21
N GLU A 132 12.12 -16.25 -1.79
CA GLU A 132 12.60 -15.65 -3.03
C GLU A 132 12.69 -16.74 -4.09
N GLU A 133 12.09 -16.49 -5.26
CA GLU A 133 12.36 -17.25 -6.47
C GLU A 133 12.22 -18.79 -6.36
N ASN A 134 11.11 -19.29 -5.81
CA ASN A 134 10.98 -20.73 -5.61
C ASN A 134 10.89 -21.51 -6.92
N THR A 135 11.49 -22.70 -6.91
CA THR A 135 11.18 -23.81 -7.82
C THR A 135 10.30 -24.83 -7.09
N ILE A 136 9.37 -25.49 -7.78
CA ILE A 136 8.38 -26.45 -7.21
C ILE A 136 9.03 -27.78 -6.79
N THR A 137 10.16 -27.73 -6.08
CA THR A 137 10.95 -28.92 -5.72
C THR A 137 11.61 -28.81 -4.35
N ASP A 138 11.44 -27.71 -3.64
CA ASP A 138 12.16 -27.46 -2.38
C ASP A 138 11.26 -27.71 -1.16
N ASP A 139 11.05 -28.98 -0.80
CA ASP A 139 10.19 -29.36 0.33
C ASP A 139 10.67 -28.82 1.69
N ARG A 140 11.91 -28.31 1.79
CA ARG A 140 12.44 -27.72 3.03
C ARG A 140 11.67 -26.46 3.44
N ILE A 141 11.04 -25.77 2.49
CA ILE A 141 10.30 -24.54 2.78
C ILE A 141 9.11 -24.77 3.72
N PHE A 142 8.51 -25.97 3.69
CA PHE A 142 7.25 -26.23 4.37
C PHE A 142 7.37 -26.14 5.88
N GLN A 143 8.50 -26.56 6.45
CA GLN A 143 8.76 -26.42 7.89
C GLN A 143 8.73 -24.96 8.34
N GLY A 144 9.30 -24.07 7.52
CA GLY A 144 9.26 -22.64 7.78
C GLY A 144 7.87 -22.06 7.71
N TYR A 145 7.13 -22.38 6.66
CA TYR A 145 5.73 -21.96 6.52
C TYR A 145 4.83 -22.49 7.64
N ASP A 146 5.01 -23.73 8.07
CA ASP A 146 4.31 -24.30 9.21
C ASP A 146 4.63 -23.54 10.50
N TYR A 147 5.91 -23.26 10.76
CA TYR A 147 6.30 -22.46 11.92
C TYR A 147 5.69 -21.05 11.88
N LEU A 148 5.78 -20.35 10.76
CA LEU A 148 5.26 -18.99 10.62
C LEU A 148 3.75 -18.95 10.83
N SER A 149 3.00 -19.85 10.19
CA SER A 149 1.53 -19.89 10.29
C SER A 149 1.05 -20.28 11.69
N GLN A 150 1.75 -21.18 12.39
CA GLN A 150 1.40 -21.59 13.76
C GLN A 150 1.75 -20.52 14.80
N THR A 151 2.89 -19.84 14.63
CA THR A 151 3.44 -18.93 15.63
C THR A 151 2.92 -17.50 15.45
N PHE A 152 2.67 -17.08 14.20
CA PHE A 152 2.26 -15.72 13.85
C PHE A 152 0.99 -15.73 12.98
N PRO A 153 -0.15 -16.25 13.48
CA PRO A 153 -1.36 -16.41 12.68
C PRO A 153 -1.96 -15.08 12.17
N LYS A 154 -1.49 -13.94 12.70
CA LYS A 154 -1.92 -12.59 12.31
C LYS A 154 -0.97 -11.88 11.36
N ILE A 155 0.21 -12.45 11.08
CA ILE A 155 1.17 -11.86 10.15
C ILE A 155 1.20 -12.76 8.90
N PRO A 156 0.68 -12.28 7.76
CA PRO A 156 0.62 -13.09 6.56
C PRO A 156 2.02 -13.50 6.10
N SER A 157 2.13 -14.71 5.55
CA SER A 157 3.32 -15.17 4.86
C SER A 157 3.14 -15.08 3.35
N HIS A 158 4.23 -14.79 2.66
CA HIS A 158 4.25 -14.57 1.22
C HIS A 158 5.12 -15.62 0.50
N ILE A 159 4.61 -16.10 -0.63
CA ILE A 159 5.33 -17.00 -1.54
C ILE A 159 5.64 -16.32 -2.88
N ASN A 160 6.91 -16.35 -3.30
CA ASN A 160 7.36 -15.81 -4.58
C ASN A 160 7.75 -16.92 -5.55
N PHE A 161 7.50 -16.70 -6.84
CA PHE A 161 7.96 -17.56 -7.93
C PHE A 161 8.65 -16.75 -9.03
N THR A 162 9.59 -17.39 -9.73
CA THR A 162 10.12 -16.88 -11.00
C THR A 162 9.30 -17.46 -12.16
N ASN A 163 8.79 -16.60 -13.04
CA ASN A 163 8.26 -16.99 -14.34
C ASN A 163 7.18 -18.10 -14.27
N MET A 164 6.14 -17.88 -13.45
CA MET A 164 5.05 -18.85 -13.24
C MET A 164 4.36 -19.28 -14.55
N ALA A 165 4.28 -18.39 -15.53
CA ALA A 165 3.64 -18.65 -16.82
C ALA A 165 4.27 -19.80 -17.61
N THR A 166 5.59 -19.97 -17.54
CA THR A 166 6.31 -20.96 -18.37
C THR A 166 6.67 -22.24 -17.61
N LYS A 167 6.52 -22.25 -16.28
CA LYS A 167 6.99 -23.32 -15.42
C LYS A 167 5.84 -23.91 -14.59
N TYR A 168 5.10 -24.89 -15.13
CA TYR A 168 4.28 -25.86 -14.33
C TYR A 168 2.95 -25.36 -13.72
N SER A 169 1.99 -24.95 -14.57
CA SER A 169 0.68 -24.44 -14.11
C SER A 169 -0.16 -25.37 -13.24
N SER A 170 -0.07 -26.71 -13.39
CA SER A 170 -0.84 -27.67 -12.58
C SER A 170 -0.18 -28.03 -11.24
N GLN A 171 1.15 -28.08 -11.17
CA GLN A 171 1.89 -28.49 -9.96
C GLN A 171 1.95 -27.39 -8.90
N TYR A 172 1.74 -26.13 -9.28
CA TYR A 172 1.73 -25.01 -8.34
C TYR A 172 0.61 -25.09 -7.31
N SER A 173 -0.59 -25.56 -7.67
CA SER A 173 -1.75 -25.48 -6.77
C SER A 173 -1.51 -26.26 -5.47
N ASP A 174 -1.06 -27.51 -5.58
CA ASP A 174 -0.77 -28.35 -4.42
C ASP A 174 0.42 -27.83 -3.61
N TYR A 175 1.46 -27.35 -4.30
CA TYR A 175 2.64 -26.77 -3.65
C TYR A 175 2.29 -25.52 -2.84
N ILE A 176 1.51 -24.61 -3.42
CA ILE A 176 1.04 -23.38 -2.77
C ILE A 176 0.09 -23.71 -1.60
N ARG A 177 -0.80 -24.69 -1.75
CA ARG A 177 -1.68 -25.13 -0.65
C ARG A 177 -0.87 -25.58 0.57
N ARG A 178 0.23 -26.31 0.35
CA ARG A 178 1.11 -26.80 1.43
C ARG A 178 1.84 -25.68 2.17
N THR A 179 2.15 -24.55 1.52
CA THR A 179 2.80 -23.42 2.20
C THR A 179 1.85 -22.62 3.08
N LYS A 180 0.53 -22.73 2.87
CA LYS A 180 -0.47 -21.94 3.62
C LYS A 180 -0.20 -20.43 3.54
N ALA A 181 0.52 -19.99 2.50
CA ALA A 181 0.80 -18.58 2.29
C ALA A 181 -0.51 -17.81 2.10
N ALA A 182 -0.53 -16.58 2.58
CA ALA A 182 -1.65 -15.66 2.40
C ALA A 182 -1.45 -14.73 1.19
N VAL A 183 -0.22 -14.60 0.73
CA VAL A 183 0.14 -13.67 -0.35
C VAL A 183 0.98 -14.40 -1.38
N ILE A 184 0.68 -14.21 -2.65
CA ILE A 184 1.48 -14.72 -3.77
C ILE A 184 2.10 -13.59 -4.57
N SER A 185 3.30 -13.82 -5.09
CA SER A 185 3.88 -12.99 -6.12
C SER A 185 4.61 -13.79 -7.18
N SER A 186 4.85 -13.12 -8.30
CA SER A 186 5.73 -13.57 -9.35
C SER A 186 6.49 -12.39 -9.92
N HIS A 187 7.66 -12.69 -10.46
CA HIS A 187 8.47 -11.79 -11.27
C HIS A 187 8.96 -12.53 -12.52
N VAL A 188 9.63 -11.80 -13.40
CA VAL A 188 10.20 -12.28 -14.67
C VAL A 188 9.18 -12.71 -15.72
N GLY A 189 9.37 -12.22 -16.94
CA GLY A 189 8.68 -12.69 -18.13
C GLY A 189 7.36 -11.97 -18.40
N ASP A 190 6.38 -12.73 -18.91
CA ASP A 190 5.08 -12.20 -19.33
C ASP A 190 4.22 -11.76 -18.13
N ALA A 191 4.20 -10.45 -17.87
CA ALA A 191 3.44 -9.86 -16.77
C ALA A 191 1.93 -10.15 -16.86
N ALA A 192 1.37 -10.20 -18.08
CA ALA A 192 -0.04 -10.48 -18.28
C ALA A 192 -0.36 -11.94 -17.94
N ALA A 193 0.47 -12.89 -18.36
CA ALA A 193 0.30 -14.30 -18.05
C ALA A 193 0.52 -14.60 -16.56
N ASN A 194 1.58 -14.04 -15.95
CA ASN A 194 1.84 -14.18 -14.52
C ASN A 194 0.69 -13.60 -13.67
N THR A 195 0.19 -12.42 -14.04
CA THR A 195 -0.99 -11.81 -13.42
C THR A 195 -2.20 -12.74 -13.44
N ALA A 196 -2.53 -13.28 -14.62
CA ALA A 196 -3.69 -14.16 -14.76
C ALA A 196 -3.58 -15.41 -13.87
N ILE A 197 -2.38 -16.00 -13.77
CA ILE A 197 -2.12 -17.17 -12.93
C ILE A 197 -2.21 -16.83 -11.44
N MET A 198 -1.61 -15.73 -11.00
CA MET A 198 -1.64 -15.32 -9.59
C MET A 198 -3.06 -14.99 -9.12
N VAL A 199 -3.82 -14.26 -9.94
CA VAL A 199 -5.22 -13.91 -9.65
C VAL A 199 -6.08 -15.17 -9.59
N ARG A 200 -5.91 -16.09 -10.54
CA ARG A 200 -6.58 -17.39 -10.50
C ARG A 200 -6.25 -18.15 -9.21
N PHE A 201 -4.98 -18.26 -8.82
CA PHE A 201 -4.61 -18.96 -7.59
C PHE A 201 -5.13 -18.28 -6.33
N ARG A 202 -5.14 -16.94 -6.28
CA ARG A 202 -5.78 -16.20 -5.18
C ARG A 202 -7.26 -16.59 -5.05
N ASP A 203 -7.96 -16.71 -6.18
CA ASP A 203 -9.40 -16.98 -6.18
C ASP A 203 -9.72 -18.47 -5.91
N GLU A 204 -8.83 -19.39 -6.31
CA GLU A 204 -9.03 -20.86 -6.19
C GLU A 204 -8.47 -21.48 -4.90
N ILE A 205 -7.47 -20.86 -4.26
CA ILE A 205 -6.76 -21.42 -3.10
C ILE A 205 -7.18 -20.66 -1.82
N PRO A 206 -7.93 -21.30 -0.89
CA PRO A 206 -8.50 -20.60 0.25
C PRO A 206 -7.51 -19.88 1.18
N SER A 207 -6.26 -20.35 1.27
CA SER A 207 -5.24 -19.70 2.10
C SER A 207 -4.75 -18.39 1.48
N LEU A 208 -4.68 -18.31 0.14
CA LEU A 208 -4.25 -17.11 -0.56
C LEU A 208 -5.35 -16.04 -0.49
N LYS A 209 -4.96 -14.84 -0.06
CA LYS A 209 -5.84 -13.70 0.13
C LYS A 209 -5.50 -12.55 -0.80
N SER A 210 -4.23 -12.37 -1.15
CA SER A 210 -3.80 -11.29 -2.02
C SER A 210 -2.69 -11.70 -2.98
N ALA A 211 -2.51 -10.88 -4.02
CA ALA A 211 -1.48 -11.04 -5.02
C ALA A 211 -0.84 -9.68 -5.31
N PHE A 212 0.48 -9.65 -5.39
CA PHE A 212 1.24 -8.50 -5.89
C PHE A 212 2.15 -8.91 -7.04
N MET A 213 2.37 -8.00 -7.98
CA MET A 213 3.25 -8.23 -9.13
C MET A 213 4.58 -7.54 -8.90
N LEU A 214 5.66 -8.23 -9.25
CA LEU A 214 7.02 -7.75 -9.11
C LEU A 214 7.63 -7.44 -10.47
N PHE A 215 8.15 -6.21 -10.59
CA PHE A 215 8.70 -5.67 -11.82
C PHE A 215 10.20 -5.41 -11.71
N ARG A 216 10.90 -5.69 -12.82
CA ARG A 216 12.34 -5.44 -12.98
C ARG A 216 12.59 -4.62 -14.23
N LYS A 217 13.60 -3.76 -14.17
CA LYS A 217 13.96 -2.84 -15.25
C LYS A 217 14.19 -3.55 -16.57
N ASP A 218 14.97 -4.62 -16.53
CA ASP A 218 15.46 -5.28 -17.74
C ASP A 218 14.46 -6.30 -18.32
N GLU A 219 13.34 -6.54 -17.63
CA GLU A 219 12.37 -7.59 -17.98
C GLU A 219 11.02 -7.01 -18.46
N ASN A 220 10.74 -5.73 -18.20
CA ASN A 220 9.47 -5.08 -18.50
C ASN A 220 9.66 -3.80 -19.35
N PRO A 221 9.90 -3.93 -20.68
CA PRO A 221 10.10 -2.78 -21.55
C PRO A 221 8.84 -1.91 -21.73
N GLN A 222 7.65 -2.42 -21.38
CA GLN A 222 6.37 -1.69 -21.38
C GLN A 222 5.84 -1.49 -19.95
N LEU A 223 6.74 -1.19 -19.00
CA LEU A 223 6.48 -1.23 -17.56
C LEU A 223 5.12 -0.65 -17.13
N GLU A 224 4.80 0.58 -17.53
CA GLU A 224 3.55 1.23 -17.12
C GLU A 224 2.34 0.45 -17.59
N LYS A 225 2.34 0.03 -18.86
CA LYS A 225 1.27 -0.77 -19.43
C LYS A 225 1.12 -2.07 -18.66
N ASP A 226 2.23 -2.76 -18.39
CA ASP A 226 2.22 -4.03 -17.66
C ASP A 226 1.67 -3.85 -16.22
N ILE A 227 2.02 -2.76 -15.54
CA ILE A 227 1.51 -2.41 -14.21
C ILE A 227 0.00 -2.19 -14.24
N PHE A 228 -0.48 -1.32 -15.12
CA PHE A 228 -1.92 -1.02 -15.16
C PHE A 228 -2.74 -2.19 -15.68
N GLN A 229 -2.21 -2.99 -16.60
CA GLN A 229 -2.82 -4.26 -17.00
C GLN A 229 -2.91 -5.25 -15.85
N SER A 230 -1.90 -5.29 -14.98
CA SER A 230 -1.90 -6.12 -13.77
C SER A 230 -2.99 -5.66 -12.79
N ILE A 231 -3.10 -4.34 -12.59
CA ILE A 231 -4.10 -3.72 -11.71
C ILE A 231 -5.53 -3.98 -12.20
N VAL A 232 -5.84 -3.75 -13.48
CA VAL A 232 -7.21 -3.97 -14.02
C VAL A 232 -7.61 -5.45 -14.00
N LYS A 233 -6.63 -6.36 -13.84
CA LYS A 233 -6.85 -7.80 -13.71
C LYS A 233 -6.90 -8.29 -12.26
N GLY A 234 -6.80 -7.39 -11.27
CA GLY A 234 -7.01 -7.75 -9.87
C GLY A 234 -5.76 -7.86 -9.01
N ILE A 235 -4.60 -7.38 -9.47
CA ILE A 235 -3.42 -7.29 -8.61
C ILE A 235 -3.62 -6.18 -7.57
N ASN A 236 -3.30 -6.48 -6.31
CA ASN A 236 -3.53 -5.62 -5.14
C ASN A 236 -2.23 -5.03 -4.55
N GLY A 237 -1.13 -5.15 -5.29
CA GLY A 237 0.12 -4.50 -4.95
C GLY A 237 1.17 -4.60 -6.05
N ILE A 238 2.14 -3.70 -6.01
CA ILE A 238 3.22 -3.58 -6.99
C ILE A 238 4.55 -3.49 -6.25
N GLN A 239 5.49 -4.34 -6.67
CA GLN A 239 6.88 -4.35 -6.21
C GLN A 239 7.81 -3.90 -7.32
N PHE A 240 8.81 -3.10 -6.97
CA PHE A 240 10.02 -2.94 -7.78
C PHE A 240 11.22 -3.63 -7.13
N TRP A 241 11.89 -4.52 -7.84
CA TRP A 241 12.98 -5.35 -7.29
C TRP A 241 14.27 -4.59 -7.00
N GLU A 242 14.60 -3.59 -7.80
CA GLU A 242 15.87 -2.89 -7.71
C GLU A 242 15.66 -1.40 -8.03
N MET A 243 16.16 -0.55 -7.13
CA MET A 243 16.54 0.83 -7.43
C MET A 243 18.07 0.99 -7.56
N TYR A 244 18.78 -0.13 -7.74
CA TYR A 244 20.24 -0.17 -7.62
C TYR A 244 20.97 -0.03 -8.96
N GLY A 245 21.74 1.05 -9.07
CA GLY A 245 22.91 1.17 -9.95
C GLY A 245 24.10 1.58 -9.08
N SER A 246 25.22 0.87 -9.20
CA SER A 246 26.46 1.22 -8.51
C SER A 246 26.99 2.56 -9.01
N GLY A 247 26.83 3.62 -8.21
CA GLY A 247 27.34 4.95 -8.51
C GLY A 247 26.27 5.88 -9.07
N ALA A 248 26.09 7.02 -8.40
CA ALA A 248 25.33 8.18 -8.88
C ALA A 248 23.84 7.91 -9.21
N HIS A 249 23.05 7.94 -8.14
CA HIS A 249 21.69 8.48 -8.08
C HIS A 249 20.51 7.61 -8.56
N TYR A 250 19.45 7.76 -7.79
CA TYR A 250 18.01 7.73 -8.08
C TYR A 250 17.55 8.42 -9.40
N VAL A 251 18.44 8.61 -10.37
CA VAL A 251 18.29 9.51 -11.52
C VAL A 251 18.53 8.71 -12.79
N GLY A 252 17.53 8.71 -13.65
CA GLY A 252 17.49 7.94 -14.89
C GLY A 252 16.07 7.47 -15.18
N GLU A 253 15.85 6.94 -16.38
CA GLU A 253 14.52 6.60 -16.89
C GLU A 253 13.73 5.65 -15.97
N TRP A 254 14.40 4.76 -15.25
CA TRP A 254 13.77 3.82 -14.31
C TRP A 254 13.20 4.52 -13.07
N GLY A 255 13.99 5.37 -12.41
CA GLY A 255 13.54 6.14 -11.26
C GLY A 255 12.40 7.10 -11.60
N GLU A 256 12.49 7.77 -12.75
CA GLU A 256 11.42 8.65 -13.25
C GLU A 256 10.12 7.87 -13.54
N THR A 257 10.23 6.64 -14.05
CA THR A 257 9.05 5.79 -14.29
C THR A 257 8.40 5.34 -12.98
N ILE A 258 9.20 4.94 -11.98
CA ILE A 258 8.68 4.61 -10.64
C ILE A 258 7.98 5.82 -10.03
N ALA A 259 8.59 7.02 -10.07
CA ALA A 259 7.98 8.24 -9.54
C ALA A 259 6.66 8.57 -10.25
N ARG A 260 6.63 8.47 -11.58
CA ARG A 260 5.44 8.70 -12.40
C ARG A 260 4.31 7.71 -12.08
N VAL A 261 4.61 6.41 -11.99
CA VAL A 261 3.66 5.39 -11.54
C VAL A 261 3.14 5.69 -10.14
N GLY A 262 4.03 6.02 -9.20
CA GLY A 262 3.65 6.40 -7.83
C GLY A 262 2.69 7.59 -7.81
N GLY A 263 2.94 8.61 -8.64
CA GLY A 263 2.04 9.76 -8.79
C GLY A 263 0.67 9.36 -9.32
N TYR A 264 0.63 8.43 -10.28
CA TYR A 264 -0.63 7.90 -10.80
C TYR A 264 -1.39 7.11 -9.74
N LEU A 265 -0.70 6.22 -9.02
CA LEU A 265 -1.29 5.41 -7.95
C LEU A 265 -1.84 6.30 -6.84
N LYS A 266 -1.14 7.38 -6.47
CA LYS A 266 -1.62 8.34 -5.47
C LYS A 266 -2.97 8.97 -5.85
N GLU A 267 -3.13 9.40 -7.10
CA GLU A 267 -4.38 10.03 -7.57
C GLU A 267 -5.58 9.08 -7.65
N ILE A 268 -5.31 7.79 -7.88
CA ILE A 268 -6.33 6.76 -8.12
C ILE A 268 -6.50 5.80 -6.93
N MET A 269 -5.70 5.98 -5.88
CA MET A 269 -5.72 5.17 -4.66
C MET A 269 -7.14 4.97 -4.11
N PRO A 270 -8.00 6.02 -3.99
CA PRO A 270 -9.34 5.84 -3.46
C PRO A 270 -10.18 4.83 -4.27
N GLY A 271 -9.97 4.74 -5.58
CA GLY A 271 -10.61 3.73 -6.44
C GLY A 271 -9.97 2.35 -6.35
N LEU A 272 -8.64 2.27 -6.14
CA LEU A 272 -7.90 1.02 -5.98
C LEU A 272 -8.15 0.34 -4.64
N VAL A 273 -8.52 1.09 -3.61
CA VAL A 273 -8.83 0.54 -2.28
C VAL A 273 -10.33 0.38 -2.07
N ALA A 274 -11.17 0.67 -3.07
CA ALA A 274 -12.61 0.56 -2.92
C ALA A 274 -13.07 -0.89 -2.66
N PRO A 275 -14.05 -1.11 -1.77
CA PRO A 275 -14.56 -2.46 -1.48
C PRO A 275 -15.42 -3.05 -2.62
N ASN A 276 -15.78 -2.26 -3.63
CA ASN A 276 -16.70 -2.63 -4.70
C ASN A 276 -16.07 -2.55 -6.10
N ARG A 277 -14.77 -2.89 -6.20
CA ARG A 277 -14.04 -2.91 -7.47
C ARG A 277 -14.65 -3.92 -8.44
N GLN A 278 -14.81 -3.51 -9.69
CA GLN A 278 -15.31 -4.35 -10.77
C GLN A 278 -14.22 -4.51 -11.82
N TYR A 279 -13.46 -5.59 -11.69
CA TYR A 279 -12.46 -5.98 -12.67
C TYR A 279 -13.14 -6.55 -13.92
N LYS A 280 -12.79 -6.01 -15.08
CA LYS A 280 -13.20 -6.48 -16.41
C LYS A 280 -11.94 -6.71 -17.23
N THR A 281 -12.09 -7.37 -18.38
CA THR A 281 -10.97 -7.72 -19.26
C THR A 281 -10.04 -6.54 -19.56
N ASP A 282 -10.62 -5.36 -19.87
CA ASP A 282 -9.87 -4.19 -20.31
C ASP A 282 -9.94 -3.00 -19.36
N TYR A 283 -10.73 -3.08 -18.27
CA TYR A 283 -10.91 -1.97 -17.37
C TYR A 283 -11.34 -2.38 -15.96
N LEU A 284 -11.06 -1.51 -15.01
CA LEU A 284 -11.55 -1.53 -13.64
C LEU A 284 -12.49 -0.34 -13.44
N ILE A 285 -13.68 -0.60 -12.88
CA ILE A 285 -14.55 0.44 -12.34
C ILE A 285 -14.59 0.31 -10.82
N ALA A 286 -14.54 1.43 -10.13
CA ALA A 286 -14.73 1.48 -8.68
C ALA A 286 -15.48 2.75 -8.28
N LYS A 287 -16.20 2.69 -7.15
CA LYS A 287 -16.65 3.90 -6.46
C LYS A 287 -15.75 4.06 -5.24
N GLY A 288 -14.83 5.00 -5.31
CA GLY A 288 -13.78 5.19 -4.32
C GLY A 288 -14.31 5.58 -2.96
N GLU A 289 -13.44 5.49 -1.94
CA GLU A 289 -13.79 5.87 -0.55
C GLU A 289 -14.12 7.37 -0.42
N ASP A 290 -13.64 8.18 -1.35
CA ASP A 290 -14.01 9.59 -1.51
C ASP A 290 -15.35 9.81 -2.25
N ASN A 291 -16.13 8.74 -2.43
CA ASN A 291 -17.43 8.69 -3.08
C ASN A 291 -17.44 9.07 -4.57
N ARG A 292 -16.27 9.14 -5.24
CA ARG A 292 -16.15 9.40 -6.68
C ARG A 292 -16.03 8.10 -7.47
N TRP A 293 -16.53 8.09 -8.70
CA TRP A 293 -16.29 6.98 -9.61
C TRP A 293 -14.90 7.07 -10.25
N TYR A 294 -14.21 5.93 -10.33
CA TYR A 294 -12.90 5.78 -10.96
C TYR A 294 -12.99 4.75 -12.08
N VAL A 295 -12.27 5.02 -13.17
CA VAL A 295 -12.12 4.11 -14.30
C VAL A 295 -10.64 4.03 -14.64
N ILE A 296 -10.08 2.82 -14.63
CA ILE A 296 -8.71 2.54 -15.07
C ILE A 296 -8.85 1.54 -16.21
N ALA A 297 -8.33 1.86 -17.39
CA ALA A 297 -8.51 1.05 -18.58
C ALA A 297 -7.23 0.89 -19.38
N THR A 298 -7.08 -0.28 -19.99
CA THR A 298 -5.95 -0.63 -20.88
C THR A 298 -6.48 -1.26 -22.17
N PRO A 299 -7.24 -0.53 -23.00
CA PRO A 299 -7.90 -1.08 -24.18
C PRO A 299 -6.88 -1.52 -25.25
N GLU A 300 -7.13 -2.67 -25.88
CA GLU A 300 -6.24 -3.21 -26.93
C GLU A 300 -6.29 -2.41 -28.23
N THR A 301 -7.49 -1.94 -28.62
CA THR A 301 -7.73 -1.27 -29.91
C THR A 301 -7.70 0.26 -29.83
N GLY A 302 -7.34 0.82 -28.67
CA GLY A 302 -7.34 2.27 -28.41
C GLY A 302 -8.73 2.88 -28.20
N THR A 303 -9.81 2.28 -28.72
CA THR A 303 -11.18 2.65 -28.38
C THR A 303 -11.59 2.02 -27.04
N LEU A 304 -12.12 2.83 -26.14
CA LEU A 304 -12.65 2.42 -24.85
C LEU A 304 -14.17 2.60 -24.83
N THR A 305 -14.89 1.58 -24.36
CA THR A 305 -16.31 1.69 -24.01
C THR A 305 -16.54 1.06 -22.65
N VAL A 306 -16.95 1.89 -21.67
CA VAL A 306 -17.21 1.48 -20.28
C VAL A 306 -18.67 1.74 -19.96
N THR A 307 -19.37 0.73 -19.45
CA THR A 307 -20.79 0.79 -19.10
C THR A 307 -21.00 0.65 -17.59
N GLY A 308 -22.15 1.11 -17.08
CA GLY A 308 -22.50 0.96 -15.67
C GLY A 308 -22.03 2.12 -14.78
N LEU A 309 -21.66 3.25 -15.38
CA LEU A 309 -21.33 4.49 -14.68
C LEU A 309 -22.59 5.35 -14.46
N PRO A 310 -22.54 6.36 -13.59
CA PRO A 310 -23.60 7.36 -13.50
C PRO A 310 -23.90 8.01 -14.85
N LYS A 311 -25.17 8.31 -15.11
CA LYS A 311 -25.66 8.91 -16.36
C LYS A 311 -25.27 10.38 -16.44
N ASN A 312 -25.01 10.89 -17.65
CA ASN A 312 -24.76 12.31 -17.92
C ASN A 312 -23.75 12.97 -16.96
N THR A 313 -22.73 12.20 -16.57
CA THR A 313 -21.79 12.57 -15.53
C THR A 313 -20.43 12.84 -16.15
N GLU A 314 -19.80 13.95 -15.73
CA GLU A 314 -18.49 14.35 -16.21
C GLU A 314 -17.38 13.57 -15.51
N PHE A 315 -16.43 13.08 -16.31
CA PHE A 315 -15.20 12.42 -15.89
C PHE A 315 -14.00 13.18 -16.43
N GLU A 316 -13.05 13.49 -15.55
CA GLU A 316 -11.78 14.08 -15.94
C GLU A 316 -10.79 12.99 -16.34
N ARG A 317 -10.06 13.22 -17.44
CA ARG A 317 -8.87 12.43 -17.78
C ARG A 317 -7.74 12.85 -16.86
N LEU A 318 -7.20 11.90 -16.10
CA LEU A 318 -6.11 12.20 -15.17
C LEU A 318 -4.74 12.20 -15.86
N PHE A 319 -4.51 11.30 -16.82
CA PHE A 319 -3.20 11.09 -17.43
C PHE A 319 -3.27 10.88 -18.95
N TYR A 320 -2.15 11.12 -19.64
CA TYR A 320 -1.96 10.97 -21.09
C TYR A 320 -2.92 11.80 -21.96
N GLY A 321 -3.32 12.97 -21.46
CA GLY A 321 -4.15 13.96 -22.16
C GLY A 321 -5.10 14.64 -21.18
N SER A 322 -5.24 15.96 -21.30
CA SER A 322 -6.26 16.69 -20.54
C SER A 322 -7.61 16.60 -21.23
N GLY A 323 -8.68 16.68 -20.45
CA GLY A 323 -10.02 16.82 -20.97
C GLY A 323 -11.08 16.16 -20.13
N MET A 324 -12.31 16.49 -20.47
CA MET A 324 -13.52 15.95 -19.86
C MET A 324 -14.19 14.99 -20.84
N ILE A 325 -14.76 13.92 -20.31
CA ILE A 325 -15.70 13.05 -21.04
C ILE A 325 -16.96 12.94 -20.21
N THR A 326 -18.10 13.02 -20.88
CA THR A 326 -19.41 12.87 -20.25
C THR A 326 -19.99 11.52 -20.63
N THR A 327 -20.47 10.77 -19.64
CA THR A 327 -21.23 9.55 -19.92
C THR A 327 -22.53 9.90 -20.62
N ASN A 328 -23.01 9.03 -21.52
CA ASN A 328 -24.31 9.22 -22.16
C ASN A 328 -25.48 8.94 -21.20
N SER A 329 -26.71 9.00 -21.71
CA SER A 329 -27.95 8.73 -20.97
C SER A 329 -28.09 7.28 -20.47
N ALA A 330 -27.29 6.35 -20.99
CA ALA A 330 -27.20 4.97 -20.53
C ALA A 330 -26.08 4.76 -19.48
N GLY A 331 -25.30 5.80 -19.15
CA GLY A 331 -24.15 5.64 -18.24
C GLY A 331 -22.94 5.00 -18.92
N THR A 332 -22.78 5.24 -20.22
CA THR A 332 -21.65 4.74 -21.01
C THR A 332 -20.63 5.84 -21.24
N LEU A 333 -19.37 5.57 -20.89
CA LEU A 333 -18.21 6.39 -21.24
C LEU A 333 -17.55 5.79 -22.50
N THR A 334 -17.40 6.60 -23.54
CA THR A 334 -16.69 6.22 -24.77
C THR A 334 -15.52 7.15 -25.02
N ASP A 335 -14.34 6.60 -25.25
CA ASP A 335 -13.15 7.39 -25.57
C ASP A 335 -12.37 6.77 -26.74
N ASN A 336 -12.29 7.52 -27.84
CA ASN A 336 -11.56 7.15 -29.05
C ASN A 336 -10.17 7.80 -29.16
N SER A 337 -9.74 8.54 -28.13
CA SER A 337 -8.40 9.13 -28.10
C SER A 337 -7.31 8.05 -28.16
N ALA A 338 -6.19 8.38 -28.79
CA ALA A 338 -5.01 7.53 -28.79
C ALA A 338 -4.46 7.41 -27.36
N GLY A 339 -4.18 6.18 -26.92
CA GLY A 339 -3.62 5.92 -25.60
C GLY A 339 -3.82 4.47 -25.19
N LYS A 340 -2.74 3.82 -24.74
CA LYS A 340 -2.76 2.42 -24.29
C LYS A 340 -3.27 2.26 -22.85
N ILE A 341 -3.29 3.36 -22.10
CA ILE A 341 -3.71 3.44 -20.70
C ILE A 341 -4.59 4.67 -20.57
N LYS A 342 -5.78 4.50 -20.02
CA LYS A 342 -6.78 5.56 -19.89
C LYS A 342 -7.31 5.56 -18.46
N ILE A 343 -7.18 6.68 -17.78
CA ILE A 343 -7.52 6.79 -16.36
C ILE A 343 -8.41 8.00 -16.15
N TYR A 344 -9.57 7.76 -15.55
CA TYR A 344 -10.60 8.75 -15.33
C TYR A 344 -11.04 8.76 -13.88
N ARG A 345 -11.43 9.96 -13.45
CA ARG A 345 -12.08 10.19 -12.17
C ARG A 345 -13.33 11.02 -12.40
N GLN A 346 -14.39 10.71 -11.68
CA GLN A 346 -15.58 11.52 -11.70
C GLN A 346 -15.23 12.91 -11.21
N LYS A 347 -15.60 13.95 -11.98
CA LYS A 347 -15.45 15.31 -11.51
C LYS A 347 -16.31 15.50 -10.27
N SER A 348 -15.76 16.16 -9.26
CA SER A 348 -16.54 16.52 -8.08
C SER A 348 -17.68 17.43 -8.54
N THR A 349 -18.91 16.93 -8.48
CA THR A 349 -20.07 17.79 -8.55
C THR A 349 -20.07 18.53 -7.22
N SER A 350 -19.70 19.81 -7.23
CA SER A 350 -19.95 20.67 -6.08
C SER A 350 -21.40 20.43 -5.66
N SER A 351 -21.60 19.87 -4.47
CA SER A 351 -22.90 19.90 -3.82
C SER A 351 -23.41 21.34 -3.91
N PRO A 352 -24.70 21.62 -4.18
CA PRO A 352 -25.18 22.99 -4.23
C PRO A 352 -24.74 23.69 -2.94
N LEU A 353 -23.93 24.75 -3.08
CA LEU A 353 -23.54 25.57 -1.94
C LEU A 353 -24.83 26.01 -1.24
N PRO A 354 -24.98 25.80 0.09
CA PRO A 354 -26.04 26.48 0.81
C PRO A 354 -25.91 27.99 0.56
N SER A 355 -27.02 28.64 0.25
CA SER A 355 -27.07 30.03 -0.20
C SER A 355 -26.44 30.99 0.82
N SER A 356 -25.69 31.94 0.27
CA SER A 356 -25.07 33.15 0.85
C SER A 356 -25.57 33.67 2.21
N SER A 357 -24.59 33.78 3.13
CA SER A 357 -24.35 34.84 4.14
C SER A 357 -25.28 34.93 5.38
N PRO A 358 -24.72 35.20 6.59
CA PRO A 358 -23.81 36.33 6.83
C PRO A 358 -22.52 36.07 7.64
N THR A 359 -21.50 36.88 7.31
CA THR A 359 -20.39 37.40 8.15
C THR A 359 -19.84 36.51 9.27
N GLY A 360 -18.89 35.66 8.90
CA GLY A 360 -17.82 35.14 9.75
C GLY A 360 -16.59 34.97 8.85
N LYS A 361 -15.36 35.14 9.37
CA LYS A 361 -14.17 34.83 8.58
C LYS A 361 -14.28 33.38 8.10
N VAL A 362 -13.89 33.09 6.86
CA VAL A 362 -13.86 31.71 6.37
C VAL A 362 -12.99 30.88 7.32
N GLY A 363 -13.57 29.88 7.99
CA GLY A 363 -12.89 29.03 8.98
C GLY A 363 -13.14 29.39 10.45
N ASP A 364 -13.86 30.48 10.73
CA ASP A 364 -14.34 30.84 12.08
C ASP A 364 -15.69 30.15 12.33
N LEU A 365 -15.62 28.93 12.87
CA LEU A 365 -16.75 28.03 13.03
C LEU A 365 -17.48 28.27 14.36
N ASN A 366 -16.89 29.01 15.29
CA ASN A 366 -17.52 29.42 16.55
C ASN A 366 -17.95 30.90 16.57
N ASN A 367 -17.66 31.67 15.53
CA ASN A 367 -17.89 33.11 15.42
C ASN A 367 -17.16 33.93 16.52
N ASP A 368 -15.91 33.58 16.84
CA ASP A 368 -15.07 34.30 17.81
C ASP A 368 -14.11 35.33 17.18
N ASP A 369 -14.28 35.62 15.88
CA ASP A 369 -13.44 36.50 15.04
C ASP A 369 -11.99 36.02 14.83
N HIS A 370 -11.64 34.84 15.35
CA HIS A 370 -10.38 34.16 15.13
C HIS A 370 -10.60 32.84 14.37
N VAL A 371 -9.56 32.36 13.69
CA VAL A 371 -9.52 31.00 13.14
C VAL A 371 -8.45 30.27 13.92
N ASN A 372 -8.88 29.37 14.81
CA ASN A 372 -8.00 28.76 15.78
C ASN A 372 -8.33 27.27 16.05
N LEU A 373 -7.65 26.68 17.03
CA LEU A 373 -7.81 25.26 17.38
C LEU A 373 -9.26 24.92 17.79
N ALA A 374 -10.03 25.88 18.32
CA ALA A 374 -11.44 25.69 18.66
C ALA A 374 -12.29 25.48 17.41
N ASP A 375 -12.08 26.28 16.37
CA ASP A 375 -12.74 26.11 15.07
C ASP A 375 -12.37 24.78 14.43
N TYR A 376 -11.08 24.45 14.46
CA TYR A 376 -10.63 23.15 13.99
C TYR A 376 -11.33 22.01 14.75
N ASN A 377 -11.34 22.06 16.08
CA ASN A 377 -12.01 21.04 16.88
C ASN A 377 -13.53 20.97 16.63
N LEU A 378 -14.18 22.08 16.28
CA LEU A 378 -15.56 22.07 15.83
C LEU A 378 -15.71 21.37 14.48
N LEU A 379 -14.83 21.65 13.52
CA LEU A 379 -14.82 21.00 12.21
C LEU A 379 -14.65 19.47 12.31
N VAL A 380 -13.70 19.01 13.12
CA VAL A 380 -13.40 17.58 13.28
C VAL A 380 -14.22 16.88 14.37
N SER A 381 -15.00 17.60 15.19
CA SER A 381 -15.90 16.99 16.19
C SER A 381 -16.95 16.05 15.56
N GLY A 382 -17.30 16.29 14.29
CA GLY A 382 -18.14 15.38 13.49
C GLY A 382 -17.49 14.04 13.10
N TYR A 383 -16.17 13.89 13.32
CA TYR A 383 -15.36 12.73 12.96
C TYR A 383 -14.79 11.97 14.17
N GLY A 384 -15.25 12.27 15.39
CA GLY A 384 -15.10 11.37 16.55
C GLY A 384 -13.82 11.47 17.37
N THR A 385 -12.93 12.44 17.11
CA THR A 385 -11.73 12.65 17.95
C THR A 385 -11.35 14.12 18.07
N THR A 386 -11.24 14.63 19.31
CA THR A 386 -10.79 16.01 19.61
C THR A 386 -9.27 16.09 19.51
N TYR A 387 -8.73 16.95 18.65
CA TYR A 387 -7.29 17.13 18.48
C TYR A 387 -6.77 18.20 19.47
N ASN A 388 -5.61 17.95 20.08
CA ASN A 388 -4.96 18.89 21.01
C ASN A 388 -4.00 19.85 20.27
N LEU A 389 -3.47 20.85 20.99
CA LEU A 389 -2.59 21.90 20.45
C LEU A 389 -1.33 21.37 19.75
N SER A 390 -0.84 20.17 20.12
CA SER A 390 0.31 19.54 19.47
C SER A 390 0.00 19.04 18.06
N HIS A 391 -1.25 18.64 17.78
CA HIS A 391 -1.67 18.23 16.45
C HIS A 391 -1.88 19.43 15.54
N TYR A 392 -2.48 20.51 16.06
CA TYR A 392 -2.66 21.76 15.34
C TYR A 392 -1.33 22.37 14.88
N ASN A 393 -0.35 22.47 15.79
CA ASN A 393 0.96 23.03 15.45
C ASN A 393 1.72 22.20 14.39
N ARG A 394 1.50 20.87 14.36
CA ARG A 394 2.07 20.00 13.32
C ARG A 394 1.43 20.21 11.95
N LEU A 395 0.14 20.52 11.89
CA LEU A 395 -0.56 20.78 10.64
C LEU A 395 -0.22 22.16 10.06
N VAL A 396 -0.18 23.20 10.91
CA VAL A 396 0.23 24.56 10.49
C VAL A 396 1.67 24.57 9.96
N GLN A 397 2.57 23.77 10.56
CA GLN A 397 3.92 23.58 10.04
C GLN A 397 3.97 22.81 8.71
N GLY A 398 3.02 21.92 8.45
CA GLY A 398 3.00 21.07 7.26
C GLY A 398 2.31 21.68 6.04
N TYR A 399 1.31 22.55 6.24
CA TYR A 399 0.44 23.03 5.16
C TYR A 399 0.35 24.56 5.04
N GLY A 400 1.03 25.30 5.91
CA GLY A 400 0.87 26.76 5.99
C GLY A 400 -0.40 27.16 6.74
N GLN A 401 -0.66 28.47 6.81
CA GLN A 401 -1.84 29.05 7.48
C GLN A 401 -3.15 28.56 6.88
#